data_AF-A0A538D464-F1
#
_entry.id   AF-A0A538D464-F1
#
_cell.length_a   1.000
_cell.length_b   1.000
_cell.length_c   1.000
_cell.angle_alpha   90.00
_cell.angle_beta   90.00
_cell.angle_gamma   90.00
#
_symmetry.space_group_name_H-M   'P 1'
#
loop_
_entity.id
_entity.type
_entity.pdbx_description
1 polymer ?
#
loop_
_entity_poly.entity_id
_entity_poly.type
_entity_poly.pdbx_seq_one_letter_code
_entity_poly.pdbx_strand_id
1 'polypeptide(L)'
;RAEIRCPDPACNPYLTFAALLHAGLEGIEQGYELADPMETNLYHLTAEQRRERGIISLPETLGEAIDELATSELARKALGPHIFDRYVELKRKEWECSRGAPERPRAAHPAARSRPSVDRPTASGPAARIVPHSGAFAPPPIGRPLRDSVG
;
A
#
# COMPACT_ATOMS: atom_id res chain seq x y z
N ARG A 1 0.22 3.15 19.83
CA ARG A 1 0.50 3.14 18.37
C ARG A 1 1.86 2.50 18.17
N ALA A 2 1.95 1.45 17.36
CA ALA A 2 3.24 0.95 16.88
C ALA A 2 3.62 1.71 15.60
N GLU A 3 4.92 1.97 15.42
CA GLU A 3 5.45 2.57 14.21
C GLU A 3 6.27 1.53 13.45
N ILE A 4 5.77 1.11 12.28
CA ILE A 4 6.46 0.19 11.40
C ILE A 4 7.10 1.00 10.26
N ARG A 5 8.44 0.99 10.22
CA ARG A 5 9.24 1.85 9.33
C ARG A 5 9.79 1.15 8.10
N CYS A 6 9.51 -0.14 7.92
CA CYS A 6 9.97 -0.90 6.76
C CYS A 6 9.23 -0.60 5.44
N PRO A 7 7.92 -0.25 5.40
CA PRO A 7 7.25 0.02 4.14
C PRO A 7 7.68 1.38 3.56
N ASP A 8 7.84 1.41 2.24
CA ASP A 8 8.20 2.59 1.46
C ASP A 8 6.99 3.07 0.61
N PRO A 9 7.03 4.27 0.00
CA PRO A 9 5.90 4.80 -0.77
C PRO A 9 5.65 4.12 -2.12
N ALA A 10 6.51 3.21 -2.58
CA ALA A 10 6.26 2.40 -3.77
C ALA A 10 5.31 1.21 -3.48
N CYS A 11 5.11 0.87 -2.20
CA CYS A 11 4.18 -0.17 -1.80
C CYS A 11 2.72 0.25 -2.06
N ASN A 12 1.87 -0.72 -2.43
CA ASN A 12 0.43 -0.49 -2.47
C ASN A 12 -0.11 -0.39 -1.03
N PRO A 13 -0.64 0.77 -0.59
CA PRO A 13 -1.03 0.98 0.79
C PRO A 13 -2.11 0.01 1.27
N TYR A 14 -3.02 -0.41 0.37
CA TYR A 14 -4.07 -1.36 0.72
C TYR A 14 -3.51 -2.75 1.04
N LEU A 15 -2.58 -3.23 0.22
CA LEU A 15 -1.95 -4.54 0.43
C LEU A 15 -1.05 -4.51 1.67
N THR A 16 -0.32 -3.42 1.88
CA THR A 16 0.53 -3.23 3.06
C THR A 16 -0.29 -3.23 4.34
N PHE A 17 -1.38 -2.45 4.41
CA PHE A 17 -2.20 -2.43 5.62
C PHE A 17 -2.92 -3.76 5.87
N ALA A 18 -3.38 -4.45 4.81
CA ALA A 18 -3.95 -5.79 4.96
C ALA A 18 -2.93 -6.77 5.57
N ALA A 19 -1.71 -6.82 5.02
CA ALA A 19 -0.66 -7.71 5.53
C ALA A 19 -0.26 -7.37 6.98
N LEU A 20 -0.05 -6.10 7.31
CA LEU A 20 0.32 -5.67 8.66
C LEU A 20 -0.79 -5.95 9.68
N LEU A 21 -2.05 -5.72 9.32
CA LEU A 21 -3.19 -6.00 10.20
C LEU A 21 -3.30 -7.51 10.48
N HIS A 22 -3.20 -8.34 9.44
CA HIS A 22 -3.24 -9.80 9.60
C HIS A 22 -2.07 -10.31 10.44
N ALA A 23 -0.85 -9.79 10.24
CA ALA A 23 0.30 -10.15 11.05
C ALA A 23 0.12 -9.78 12.54
N GLY A 24 -0.41 -8.59 12.82
CA GLY A 24 -0.71 -8.15 14.18
C GLY A 24 -1.82 -8.98 14.84
N LEU A 25 -2.90 -9.27 14.11
CA LEU A 25 -4.00 -10.08 14.61
C LEU A 25 -3.57 -11.52 14.90
N GLU A 26 -2.80 -12.14 14.01
CA GLU A 26 -2.33 -13.51 14.21
C GLU A 26 -1.41 -13.63 15.44
N GLY A 27 -0.53 -12.65 15.67
CA GLY A 27 0.28 -12.62 16.89
C GLY A 27 -0.55 -12.50 18.18
N ILE A 28 -1.68 -11.78 18.15
CA ILE A 28 -2.60 -11.68 19.28
C ILE A 28 -3.38 -12.99 19.46
N GLU A 29 -3.94 -13.53 18.37
CA GLU A 29 -4.75 -14.76 18.38
C GLU A 29 -3.95 -15.99 18.84
N GLN A 30 -2.69 -16.08 18.41
CA GLN A 30 -1.80 -17.20 18.74
C GLN A 30 -0.94 -16.95 19.99
N GLY A 31 -0.98 -15.76 20.58
CA GLY A 31 -0.26 -15.43 21.80
C GLY A 31 1.27 -15.48 21.64
N TYR A 32 1.81 -14.89 20.57
CA TYR A 32 3.25 -14.89 20.33
C TYR A 32 4.01 -14.15 21.43
N GLU A 33 5.07 -14.79 21.93
CA GLU A 33 6.01 -14.13 22.84
C GLU A 33 6.84 -13.10 22.08
N LEU A 34 6.86 -11.87 22.61
CA LEU A 34 7.67 -10.80 22.05
C LEU A 34 9.06 -10.86 22.67
N ALA A 35 10.09 -10.75 21.82
CA ALA A 35 11.45 -10.56 22.29
C ALA A 35 11.59 -9.24 23.05
N ASP A 36 12.58 -9.17 23.94
CA ASP A 36 12.90 -7.96 24.68
C ASP A 36 13.22 -6.80 23.72
N PRO A 37 12.81 -5.56 24.09
CA PRO A 37 13.08 -4.40 23.27
C PRO A 37 14.59 -4.18 23.13
N MET A 38 15.03 -3.97 21.89
CA MET A 38 16.43 -3.65 21.62
C MET A 38 16.65 -2.13 21.70
N GLU A 39 17.37 -1.70 22.73
CA GLU A 39 17.74 -0.28 22.92
C GLU A 39 19.07 0.09 22.23
N THR A 40 19.85 -0.91 21.81
CA THR A 40 21.15 -0.69 21.15
C THR A 40 20.97 -0.30 19.69
N ASN A 41 21.74 0.70 19.24
CA ASN A 41 21.80 1.04 17.83
C ASN A 41 22.45 -0.10 17.02
N LEU A 42 21.69 -0.66 16.07
CA LEU A 42 22.09 -1.72 15.16
C LEU A 42 23.39 -1.41 14.39
N TYR A 43 23.67 -0.14 14.08
CA TYR A 43 24.86 0.23 13.29
C TYR A 43 26.18 -0.02 14.02
N HIS A 44 26.17 -0.20 15.34
CA HIS A 44 27.37 -0.51 16.14
C HIS A 44 27.59 -2.00 16.36
N LEU A 45 26.67 -2.85 15.88
CA LEU A 45 26.77 -4.30 16.05
C LEU A 45 27.46 -4.93 14.84
N THR A 46 28.46 -5.76 15.10
CA THR A 46 29.06 -6.64 14.08
C THR A 46 28.05 -7.70 13.65
N ALA A 47 28.30 -8.34 12.49
CA ALA A 47 27.45 -9.44 12.03
C ALA A 47 27.40 -10.62 13.02
N GLU A 48 28.50 -10.88 13.75
CA GLU A 48 28.56 -11.89 14.81
C GLU A 48 27.66 -11.54 15.98
N GLN A 49 27.78 -10.31 16.50
CA GLN A 49 26.95 -9.82 17.61
C GLN A 49 25.46 -9.81 17.26
N ARG A 50 25.10 -9.55 16.00
CA ARG A 50 23.71 -9.64 15.53
C ARG A 50 23.20 -11.08 15.59
N ARG A 51 24.00 -12.04 15.13
CA ARG A 51 23.65 -13.47 15.18
C ARG A 51 23.52 -13.99 16.60
N GLU A 52 24.45 -13.64 17.48
CA GLU A 52 24.40 -14.03 18.91
C GLU A 52 23.13 -13.52 19.61
N ARG A 53 22.62 -12.37 19.18
CA ARG A 53 21.38 -11.76 19.69
C ARG A 53 20.12 -12.21 18.96
N GLY A 54 20.22 -13.14 18.02
CA GLY A 54 19.07 -13.62 17.23
C GLY A 54 18.48 -12.58 16.29
N ILE A 55 19.24 -11.55 15.90
CA ILE A 55 18.76 -10.50 14.99
C ILE A 55 18.85 -11.02 13.56
N ILE A 56 17.69 -11.25 12.94
CA ILE A 56 17.56 -11.67 11.55
C ILE A 56 17.41 -10.43 10.67
N SER A 57 18.22 -10.35 9.62
CA SER A 57 18.10 -9.28 8.61
C SER A 57 16.89 -9.52 7.71
N LEU A 58 16.26 -8.43 7.25
CA LEU A 58 15.29 -8.49 6.17
C LEU A 58 15.96 -8.94 4.86
N PRO A 59 15.19 -9.48 3.90
CA PRO A 59 15.70 -9.83 2.58
C PRO A 59 16.48 -8.67 1.93
N GLU A 60 17.63 -8.97 1.33
CA GLU A 60 18.51 -7.96 0.72
C GLU A 60 18.09 -7.63 -0.72
N THR A 61 17.40 -8.56 -1.37
CA THR A 61 16.95 -8.41 -2.75
C THR A 61 15.46 -8.63 -2.88
N LEU A 62 14.87 -8.05 -3.94
CA LEU A 62 13.48 -8.32 -4.29
C LEU A 62 13.24 -9.82 -4.55
N GLY A 63 14.22 -10.52 -5.12
CA GLY A 63 14.16 -11.97 -5.34
C GLY A 63 13.96 -12.74 -4.03
N GLU A 64 14.83 -12.50 -3.04
CA GLU A 64 14.73 -13.11 -1.71
C GLU A 64 13.41 -12.78 -1.02
N ALA A 65 12.96 -11.52 -1.11
CA ALA A 65 11.68 -11.11 -0.54
C ALA A 65 10.48 -11.84 -1.18
N ILE A 66 10.54 -12.10 -2.49
CA ILE A 66 9.48 -12.86 -3.19
C ILE A 66 9.52 -14.33 -2.78
N ASP A 67 10.70 -14.92 -2.60
CA ASP A 67 10.83 -16.32 -2.19
C ASP A 67 10.31 -16.53 -0.76
N GLU A 68 10.64 -15.61 0.18
CA GLU A 68 10.09 -15.61 1.54
C GLU A 68 8.57 -15.35 1.55
N LEU A 69 8.09 -14.44 0.70
CA LEU A 69 6.65 -14.17 0.59
C LEU A 69 5.91 -15.41 0.08
N ALA A 70 6.46 -16.12 -0.90
CA ALA A 70 5.81 -17.25 -1.57
C ALA A 70 5.59 -18.46 -0.65
N THR A 71 6.37 -18.59 0.43
CA THR A 71 6.24 -19.65 1.44
C THR A 71 5.39 -19.21 2.64
N SER A 72 4.93 -17.96 2.69
CA SER A 72 4.20 -17.41 3.82
C SER A 72 2.71 -17.73 3.78
N GLU A 73 2.28 -18.63 4.66
CA GLU A 73 0.85 -18.95 4.86
C GLU A 73 0.06 -17.73 5.37
N LEU A 74 0.67 -16.91 6.23
CA LEU A 74 0.06 -15.67 6.74
C LEU A 74 -0.25 -14.71 5.58
N ALA A 75 0.73 -14.47 4.70
CA ALA A 75 0.54 -13.57 3.56
C ALA A 75 -0.51 -14.13 2.59
N ARG A 76 -0.53 -15.45 2.39
CA ARG A 76 -1.53 -16.13 1.56
C ARG A 76 -2.95 -15.98 2.13
N LYS A 77 -3.11 -16.13 3.45
CA LYS A 77 -4.38 -15.88 4.16
C LYS A 77 -4.80 -14.42 4.09
N ALA A 78 -3.86 -13.48 4.24
CA ALA A 78 -4.13 -12.04 4.26
C ALA A 78 -4.59 -11.49 2.90
N LEU A 79 -3.96 -11.93 1.81
CA LEU A 79 -4.30 -11.44 0.47
C LEU A 79 -5.35 -12.29 -0.25
N GLY A 80 -5.54 -13.53 0.21
CA GLY A 80 -6.36 -14.53 -0.44
C GLY A 80 -5.65 -15.18 -1.65
N PRO A 81 -5.96 -16.45 -1.99
CA PRO A 81 -5.22 -17.22 -2.99
C PRO A 81 -5.11 -16.52 -4.35
N HIS A 82 -6.21 -15.97 -4.85
CA HIS A 82 -6.25 -15.35 -6.18
C HIS A 82 -5.30 -14.14 -6.31
N ILE A 83 -5.26 -13.26 -5.31
CA ILE A 83 -4.41 -12.07 -5.34
C ILE A 83 -2.96 -12.46 -5.03
N PHE A 84 -2.75 -13.34 -4.05
CA PHE A 84 -1.43 -13.79 -3.64
C PHE A 84 -0.67 -14.44 -4.80
N ASP A 85 -1.27 -15.46 -5.44
CA ASP A 85 -0.61 -16.20 -6.52
C ASP A 85 -0.25 -15.27 -7.69
N ARG A 86 -1.16 -14.35 -8.05
CA ARG A 86 -0.93 -13.37 -9.11
C ARG A 86 0.13 -12.33 -8.73
N TYR A 87 0.16 -11.90 -7.47
CA TYR A 87 1.13 -10.93 -6.98
C TYR A 87 2.55 -11.50 -7.02
N VAL A 88 2.74 -12.74 -6.55
CA VAL A 88 4.03 -13.45 -6.62
C VAL A 88 4.48 -13.60 -8.07
N GLU A 89 3.59 -14.03 -8.97
CA GLU A 89 3.89 -14.16 -10.41
C GLU A 89 4.35 -12.82 -11.02
N LEU A 90 3.63 -11.73 -10.74
CA LEU A 90 3.96 -10.39 -11.23
C LEU A 90 5.32 -9.92 -10.72
N LYS A 91 5.59 -10.10 -9.43
CA LYS A 91 6.85 -9.66 -8.81
C LYS A 91 8.05 -10.50 -9.26
N ARG A 92 7.89 -11.80 -9.52
CA ARG A 92 8.94 -12.63 -10.13
C ARG A 92 9.33 -12.12 -11.53
N LYS A 93 8.33 -11.78 -12.37
CA LYS A 93 8.58 -11.19 -13.70
C LYS A 93 9.28 -9.84 -13.62
N GLU A 94 8.89 -9.00 -12.65
CA GLU A 94 9.56 -7.72 -12.38
C GLU A 94 11.04 -7.93 -12.02
N TRP A 95 11.32 -8.88 -11.14
CA TRP A 95 12.69 -9.24 -10.73
C TRP A 95 13.54 -9.78 -11.89
N GLU A 96 12.98 -10.67 -12.71
CA GLU A 96 13.66 -11.18 -13.91
C GLU A 96 13.98 -10.08 -14.91
N CYS A 97 13.03 -9.17 -15.15
CA CYS A 97 13.22 -8.02 -16.02
C CYS A 97 14.33 -7.10 -15.48
N SER A 98 14.36 -6.85 -14.17
CA SER A 98 15.39 -6.05 -13.53
C SER A 98 16.79 -6.64 -13.64
N ARG A 99 16.93 -7.98 -13.74
CA ARG A 99 18.22 -8.66 -13.91
C ARG A 99 18.66 -8.77 -15.38
N GLY A 100 17.73 -8.76 -16.32
CA GLY A 100 17.98 -9.01 -17.75
C GLY A 100 18.05 -7.76 -18.64
N ALA A 101 17.75 -6.56 -18.13
CA ALA A 101 17.80 -5.36 -18.94
C ALA A 101 19.24 -4.79 -19.01
N PRO A 102 19.86 -4.65 -20.20
CA PRO A 102 20.90 -3.63 -20.35
C PRO A 102 20.28 -2.28 -20.02
N GLU A 103 21.00 -1.40 -19.31
CA GLU A 103 20.54 -0.04 -19.01
C GLU A 103 19.89 0.54 -20.27
N ARG A 104 18.57 0.77 -20.24
CA ARG A 104 17.96 1.58 -21.30
C ARG A 104 18.66 2.93 -21.19
N PRO A 105 19.36 3.42 -22.24
CA PRO A 105 19.97 4.73 -22.18
C PRO A 105 18.88 5.69 -21.76
N ARG A 106 19.13 6.42 -20.66
CA ARG A 106 18.22 7.41 -20.10
C ARG A 106 17.69 8.23 -21.27
N ALA A 107 16.44 8.01 -21.65
CA ALA A 107 15.86 8.74 -22.76
C ALA A 107 16.03 10.21 -22.41
N ALA A 108 16.85 10.92 -23.20
CA ALA A 108 17.08 12.33 -23.00
C ALA A 108 15.70 12.96 -22.88
N HIS A 109 15.44 13.61 -21.75
CA HIS A 109 14.22 14.37 -21.55
C HIS A 109 14.07 15.24 -22.79
N PRO A 110 13.03 15.07 -23.63
CA PRO A 110 12.88 15.90 -24.81
C PRO A 110 12.84 17.32 -24.28
N ALA A 111 13.85 18.11 -24.66
CA ALA A 111 14.03 19.48 -24.22
C ALA A 111 12.66 20.16 -24.20
N ALA A 112 12.31 20.72 -23.04
CA ALA A 112 11.02 21.30 -22.74
C ALA A 112 10.45 21.98 -23.99
N ARG A 113 9.45 21.35 -24.62
CA ARG A 113 8.62 22.08 -25.58
C ARG A 113 8.03 23.22 -24.77
N SER A 114 8.40 24.44 -25.14
CA SER A 114 7.87 25.67 -24.58
C SER A 114 6.36 25.52 -24.53
N ARG A 115 5.81 25.40 -23.32
CA ARG A 115 4.36 25.47 -23.13
C ARG A 115 3.95 26.84 -23.66
N PRO A 116 3.02 26.95 -24.62
CA PRO A 116 2.48 28.25 -24.97
C PRO A 116 1.84 28.83 -23.71
N SER A 117 2.18 30.08 -23.41
CA SER A 117 1.63 30.83 -22.28
C SER A 117 0.12 30.87 -22.42
N VAL A 118 -0.59 30.19 -21.51
CA VAL A 118 -2.03 30.41 -21.36
C VAL A 118 -2.15 31.78 -20.72
N ASP A 119 -2.49 32.79 -21.53
CA ASP A 119 -2.83 34.11 -21.02
C ASP A 119 -3.99 33.96 -20.05
N ARG A 120 -3.71 34.28 -18.79
CA ARG A 120 -4.69 34.28 -17.71
C ARG A 120 -5.59 35.49 -17.97
N PRO A 121 -6.90 35.34 -18.25
CA PRO A 121 -7.76 36.50 -18.42
C PRO A 121 -7.78 37.27 -17.10
N THR A 122 -7.40 38.55 -17.16
CA THR A 122 -7.54 39.49 -16.04
C THR A 122 -9.03 39.69 -15.78
N ALA A 123 -9.48 39.25 -14.60
CA ALA A 123 -10.86 39.47 -14.16
C ALA A 123 -11.08 40.97 -13.90
N SER A 124 -11.60 41.67 -14.90
CA SER A 124 -12.19 42.99 -14.78
C SER A 124 -13.50 43.02 -15.58
N GLY A 125 -14.54 42.43 -15.01
CA GLY A 125 -15.91 42.46 -15.51
C GLY A 125 -16.89 42.24 -14.34
N PRO A 126 -18.09 42.83 -14.36
CA PRO A 126 -18.91 42.96 -13.15
C PRO A 126 -19.38 41.59 -12.64
N ALA A 127 -19.35 41.42 -11.33
CA ALA A 127 -19.69 40.19 -10.64
C ALA A 127 -21.12 39.72 -10.99
N ALA A 128 -21.21 38.61 -11.75
CA ALA A 128 -22.47 37.94 -11.99
C ALA A 128 -22.91 37.21 -10.71
N ARG A 129 -24.01 37.70 -10.14
CA ARG A 129 -24.69 37.14 -8.97
C ARG A 129 -25.28 35.78 -9.33
N ILE A 130 -24.82 34.71 -8.68
CA ILE A 130 -25.45 33.39 -8.80
C ILE A 130 -26.82 33.47 -8.11
N VAL A 131 -27.89 33.26 -8.88
CA VAL A 131 -29.26 33.15 -8.35
C VAL A 131 -29.49 31.67 -8.01
N PRO A 132 -29.96 31.31 -6.81
CA PRO A 132 -30.26 29.93 -6.50
C PRO A 132 -31.52 29.50 -7.28
N HIS A 133 -31.39 28.47 -8.13
CA HIS A 133 -32.55 27.80 -8.70
C HIS A 133 -33.30 27.09 -7.58
N SER A 134 -34.51 27.58 -7.27
CA SER A 134 -35.49 26.90 -6.43
C SER A 134 -35.99 25.65 -7.17
N GLY A 135 -35.34 24.51 -6.95
CA GLY A 135 -35.81 23.19 -7.38
C GLY A 135 -35.87 22.29 -6.16
N ALA A 136 -37.08 22.09 -5.63
CA ALA A 136 -37.33 21.19 -4.52
C ALA A 136 -36.99 19.74 -4.93
N PHE A 137 -35.94 19.18 -4.35
CA PHE A 137 -35.63 17.76 -4.46
C PHE A 137 -36.50 17.00 -3.44
N ALA A 138 -37.61 16.43 -3.91
CA ALA A 138 -38.48 15.59 -3.08
C ALA A 138 -37.86 14.18 -2.93
N PRO A 139 -37.67 13.65 -1.71
CA PRO A 139 -37.25 12.27 -1.53
C PRO A 139 -38.38 11.28 -1.81
N PRO A 140 -38.10 10.06 -2.33
CA PRO A 140 -39.12 9.05 -2.63
C PRO A 140 -39.77 8.50 -1.34
N PRO A 141 -41.04 8.04 -1.41
CA PRO A 141 -41.75 7.56 -0.23
C PRO A 141 -41.18 6.23 0.30
N ILE A 142 -40.91 6.23 1.60
CA ILE A 142 -40.51 5.06 2.39
C ILE A 142 -41.71 4.08 2.43
N GLY A 143 -41.54 2.91 1.83
CA GLY A 143 -42.50 1.81 1.89
C GLY A 143 -42.71 1.32 3.32
N ARG A 144 -43.99 1.15 3.70
CA ARG A 144 -44.48 0.75 5.04
C ARG A 144 -43.96 -0.62 5.51
N PRO A 145 -43.94 -0.87 6.83
CA PRO A 145 -43.63 -2.18 7.40
C PRO A 145 -44.75 -3.21 7.12
N LEU A 146 -44.36 -4.48 6.93
CA LEU A 146 -45.25 -5.63 6.91
C LEU A 146 -46.10 -5.64 8.19
N ARG A 147 -47.42 -5.70 8.03
CA ARG A 147 -48.35 -6.06 9.11
C ARG A 147 -48.58 -7.57 9.06
N ASP A 148 -48.34 -8.19 10.20
CA ASP A 148 -48.79 -9.53 10.53
C ASP A 148 -50.31 -9.65 10.33
N SER A 149 -50.73 -10.69 9.62
CA SER A 149 -52.11 -11.17 9.60
C SER A 149 -52.12 -12.59 10.15
N VAL A 150 -52.63 -12.68 11.37
CA VAL A 150 -53.19 -13.91 11.96
C VAL A 150 -54.36 -14.38 11.09
N GLY A 151 -54.42 -15.68 10.85
CA GLY A 151 -55.50 -16.40 10.18
C GLY A 151 -55.20 -17.88 10.22
#